data_AF-A0A2V8KH17-F1
#
_entry.id   AF-A0A2V8KH17-F1
#
_cell.length_a   1.000
_cell.length_b   1.000
_cell.length_c   1.000
_cell.angle_alpha   90.00
_cell.angle_beta   90.00
_cell.angle_gamma   90.00
#
_symmetry.space_group_name_H-M   'P 1'
#
loop_
_entity.id
_entity.type
_entity.pdbx_description
1 polymer ?
#
loop_
_entity_poly.entity_id
_entity_poly.type
_entity_poly.pdbx_seq_one_letter_code
_entity_poly.pdbx_strand_id
1 'polypeptide(L)'
;MQITEPVTMLTDYALAAASLYFAFLLARTLGPRNRVSAWLWCAAFLTSAVAALLGGIYHGFASHFDTGALRSIWNVAVFVMGLSCGCMVGGIHAAYMQREDGSVKWIASGVAVTLIGVVVQQTGFRRHLDFNHNDIYHIIQIAAFYLFFRGACTLRDRQTVPTR
;
A
#
# COMPACT_ATOMS: atom_id res chain seq x y z
N MET A 1 -29.81 3.00 2.71
CA MET A 1 -28.51 3.69 2.61
C MET A 1 -28.02 3.54 1.17
N GLN A 2 -27.69 4.62 0.47
CA GLN A 2 -27.27 4.56 -0.94
C GLN A 2 -25.74 4.40 -1.00
N ILE A 3 -25.24 3.37 -1.67
CA ILE A 3 -23.80 3.19 -1.91
C ILE A 3 -23.49 3.65 -3.34
N THR A 4 -22.51 4.54 -3.50
CA THR A 4 -22.25 5.22 -4.78
C THR A 4 -21.45 4.34 -5.74
N GLU A 5 -20.34 3.77 -5.28
CA GLU A 5 -19.52 2.83 -6.05
C GLU A 5 -19.26 1.56 -5.22
N PRO A 6 -20.21 0.60 -5.18
CA PRO A 6 -20.18 -0.51 -4.23
C PRO A 6 -18.99 -1.45 -4.45
N VAL A 7 -18.60 -1.70 -5.69
CA VAL A 7 -17.46 -2.58 -6.01
C VAL A 7 -16.14 -1.89 -5.69
N THR A 8 -16.00 -0.59 -6.01
CA THR A 8 -14.81 0.19 -5.65
C THR A 8 -14.62 0.21 -4.14
N MET A 9 -15.69 0.50 -3.38
CA MET A 9 -15.67 0.45 -1.92
C MET A 9 -15.25 -0.93 -1.38
N LEU A 10 -15.77 -2.01 -1.96
CA LEU A 10 -15.44 -3.37 -1.53
C LEU A 10 -13.96 -3.69 -1.79
N THR A 11 -13.45 -3.31 -2.95
CA THR A 11 -12.04 -3.57 -3.32
C THR A 11 -11.07 -2.68 -2.53
N ASP A 12 -11.46 -1.46 -2.17
CA ASP A 12 -10.77 -0.60 -1.20
C ASP A 12 -10.61 -1.30 0.16
N TYR A 13 -11.72 -1.82 0.70
CA TYR A 13 -11.68 -2.53 1.98
C TYR A 13 -10.90 -3.85 1.92
N ALA A 14 -10.94 -4.54 0.78
CA ALA A 14 -10.07 -5.71 0.55
C ALA A 14 -8.59 -5.32 0.56
N LEU A 15 -8.21 -4.22 -0.10
CA LEU A 15 -6.85 -3.68 -0.09
C LEU A 15 -6.44 -3.26 1.33
N ALA A 16 -7.34 -2.62 2.08
CA ALA A 16 -7.09 -2.25 3.47
C ALA A 16 -6.83 -3.47 4.35
N ALA A 17 -7.70 -4.50 4.26
CA ALA A 17 -7.56 -5.73 5.02
C ALA A 17 -6.26 -6.48 4.66
N ALA A 18 -5.93 -6.58 3.37
CA ALA A 18 -4.68 -7.20 2.93
C ALA A 18 -3.45 -6.43 3.46
N SER A 19 -3.49 -5.10 3.41
CA SER A 19 -2.41 -4.26 3.93
C SER A 19 -2.22 -4.44 5.45
N LEU A 20 -3.30 -4.45 6.24
CA LEU A 20 -3.24 -4.76 7.67
C LEU A 20 -2.70 -6.15 7.93
N TYR A 21 -3.10 -7.13 7.12
CA TYR A 21 -2.64 -8.50 7.23
C TYR A 21 -1.13 -8.61 6.98
N PHE A 22 -0.61 -7.97 5.94
CA PHE A 22 0.83 -7.91 5.66
C PHE A 22 1.61 -7.19 6.76
N ALA A 23 1.09 -6.08 7.29
CA ALA A 23 1.68 -5.38 8.43
C ALA A 23 1.79 -6.32 9.65
N PHE A 24 0.70 -7.01 9.98
CA PHE A 24 0.65 -7.96 11.09
C PHE A 24 1.64 -9.11 10.91
N LEU A 25 1.68 -9.74 9.74
CA LEU A 25 2.62 -10.83 9.46
C LEU A 25 4.07 -10.36 9.52
N LEU A 26 4.38 -9.18 8.97
CA LEU A 26 5.73 -8.62 8.99
C LEU A 26 6.16 -8.29 10.43
N ALA A 27 5.26 -7.74 11.24
CA ALA A 27 5.53 -7.45 12.64
C ALA A 27 5.94 -8.70 13.44
N ARG A 28 5.45 -9.89 13.07
CA ARG A 28 5.86 -11.17 13.68
C ARG A 28 7.29 -11.59 13.35
N THR A 29 7.94 -10.94 12.38
CA THR A 29 9.32 -11.20 11.97
C THR A 29 10.32 -10.17 12.50
N LEU A 30 9.85 -9.19 13.28
CA LEU A 30 10.69 -8.17 13.89
C LEU A 30 11.73 -8.81 14.82
N GLY A 31 12.99 -8.45 14.60
CA GLY A 31 14.10 -8.86 15.45
C GLY A 31 15.27 -7.88 15.40
N PRO A 32 16.35 -8.14 16.15
CA PRO A 32 17.50 -7.22 16.21
C PRO A 32 18.20 -6.97 14.86
N ARG A 33 18.01 -7.86 13.88
CA ARG A 33 18.67 -7.80 12.57
C ARG A 33 17.93 -6.96 11.52
N ASN A 34 16.66 -6.64 11.74
CA ASN A 34 15.78 -5.99 10.75
C ASN A 34 14.82 -4.97 11.41
N ARG A 35 15.14 -4.53 12.63
CA ARG A 35 14.23 -3.75 13.47
C ARG A 35 13.78 -2.47 12.77
N VAL A 36 14.70 -1.67 12.24
CA VAL A 36 14.38 -0.37 11.65
C VAL A 36 13.66 -0.53 10.32
N SER A 37 14.23 -1.34 9.41
CA SER A 37 13.65 -1.59 8.09
C SER A 37 12.26 -2.22 8.20
N ALA A 38 12.07 -3.26 9.02
CA ALA A 38 10.79 -3.91 9.19
C ALA A 38 9.74 -3.00 9.85
N TRP A 39 10.12 -2.14 10.82
CA TRP A 39 9.18 -1.16 11.40
C TRP A 39 8.69 -0.15 10.36
N LEU A 40 9.59 0.35 9.49
CA LEU A 40 9.22 1.27 8.42
C LEU A 40 8.29 0.61 7.40
N TRP A 41 8.54 -0.66 7.04
CA TRP A 41 7.62 -1.42 6.18
C TRP A 41 6.27 -1.72 6.86
N CYS A 42 6.25 -2.01 8.16
CA CYS A 42 4.99 -2.16 8.91
C CYS A 42 4.19 -0.84 8.88
N ALA A 43 4.86 0.29 9.14
CA ALA A 43 4.24 1.60 9.07
C ALA A 43 3.72 1.92 7.65
N ALA A 44 4.46 1.53 6.62
CA ALA A 44 4.02 1.68 5.23
C ALA A 44 2.71 0.93 4.96
N PHE A 45 2.60 -0.34 5.36
CA PHE A 45 1.39 -1.13 5.17
C PHE A 45 0.21 -0.63 6.04
N LEU A 46 0.46 -0.21 7.29
CA LEU A 46 -0.57 0.35 8.15
C LEU A 46 -1.14 1.65 7.58
N THR A 47 -0.28 2.53 7.09
CA THR A 47 -0.71 3.78 6.46
C THR A 47 -1.42 3.51 5.13
N SER A 48 -0.97 2.56 4.30
CA SER A 48 -1.74 2.15 3.12
C SER A 48 -3.13 1.63 3.48
N ALA A 49 -3.26 0.88 4.58
CA ALA A 49 -4.56 0.39 5.03
C ALA A 49 -5.51 1.54 5.39
N VAL A 50 -5.01 2.55 6.11
CA VAL A 50 -5.79 3.75 6.45
C VAL A 50 -6.17 4.53 5.18
N ALA A 51 -5.25 4.69 4.23
CA ALA A 51 -5.55 5.34 2.96
C ALA A 51 -6.64 4.61 2.17
N ALA A 52 -6.57 3.28 2.09
CA ALA A 52 -7.58 2.46 1.42
C ALA A 52 -8.94 2.46 2.15
N LEU A 53 -8.96 2.50 3.49
CA LEU A 53 -10.21 2.70 4.25
C LEU A 53 -10.86 4.04 3.92
N LEU A 54 -10.09 5.12 3.85
CA LEU A 54 -10.58 6.45 3.47
C LEU A 54 -11.03 6.49 2.00
N GLY A 55 -10.34 5.78 1.11
CA GLY A 55 -10.76 5.55 -0.28
C GLY A 55 -12.12 4.87 -0.35
N GLY A 56 -12.32 3.78 0.40
CA GLY A 56 -13.60 3.09 0.48
C GLY A 56 -14.72 3.97 1.05
N ILE A 57 -14.43 4.84 2.02
CA ILE A 57 -15.39 5.83 2.51
C ILE A 57 -15.76 6.83 1.41
N TYR A 58 -14.76 7.35 0.70
CA TYR A 58 -14.93 8.30 -0.38
C TYR A 58 -15.79 7.72 -1.52
N HIS A 59 -15.46 6.53 -2.00
CA HIS A 59 -16.14 5.87 -3.11
C HIS A 59 -17.51 5.29 -2.71
N GLY A 60 -17.63 4.75 -1.51
CA GLY A 60 -18.85 4.09 -1.05
C GLY A 60 -19.93 5.07 -0.58
N PHE A 61 -19.53 6.07 0.21
CA PHE A 61 -20.47 6.91 0.97
C PHE A 61 -20.54 8.36 0.51
N ALA A 62 -20.05 8.69 -0.69
CA ALA A 62 -20.03 10.06 -1.22
C ALA A 62 -21.35 10.82 -1.04
N SER A 63 -22.50 10.18 -1.27
CA SER A 63 -23.83 10.80 -1.14
C SER A 63 -24.22 11.22 0.29
N HIS A 64 -23.46 10.82 1.32
CA HIS A 64 -23.73 11.13 2.72
C HIS A 64 -22.90 12.32 3.25
N PHE A 65 -22.00 12.86 2.44
CA PHE A 65 -21.09 13.93 2.82
C PHE A 65 -21.28 15.15 1.91
N ASP A 66 -21.06 16.34 2.45
CA ASP A 66 -20.92 17.53 1.62
C ASP A 66 -19.59 17.53 0.85
N THR A 67 -19.46 18.46 -0.09
CA THR A 67 -18.29 18.55 -0.98
C THR A 67 -17.00 18.91 -0.23
N GLY A 68 -17.09 19.65 0.88
CA GLY A 68 -15.94 20.01 1.72
C GLY A 68 -15.42 18.82 2.53
N ALA A 69 -16.34 18.04 3.10
CA ALA A 69 -16.04 16.80 3.79
C ALA A 69 -15.41 15.77 2.83
N LEU A 70 -16.00 15.56 1.65
CA LEU A 70 -15.44 14.65 0.63
C LEU A 70 -14.03 15.05 0.21
N ARG A 71 -13.80 16.34 -0.04
CA ARG A 71 -12.47 16.88 -0.38
C ARG A 71 -11.47 16.63 0.75
N SER A 72 -11.89 16.81 1.99
CA SER A 72 -11.04 16.58 3.16
C SER A 72 -10.67 15.11 3.32
N ILE A 73 -11.64 14.20 3.18
CA ILE A 73 -11.42 12.74 3.20
C ILE A 73 -10.40 12.35 2.13
N TRP A 74 -10.59 12.83 0.90
CA TRP A 74 -9.68 12.54 -0.21
C TRP A 74 -8.27 13.08 0.04
N ASN A 75 -8.15 14.34 0.48
CA ASN A 75 -6.85 14.94 0.77
C ASN A 75 -6.10 14.18 1.87
N VAL A 76 -6.80 13.79 2.95
CA VAL A 76 -6.20 12.97 4.01
C VAL A 76 -5.76 11.62 3.46
N ALA A 77 -6.58 10.94 2.64
CA ALA A 77 -6.21 9.69 2.00
C ALA A 77 -4.92 9.83 1.17
N VAL A 78 -4.80 10.90 0.37
CA VAL A 78 -3.60 11.20 -0.44
C VAL A 78 -2.38 11.48 0.44
N PHE A 79 -2.50 12.26 1.51
CA PHE A 79 -1.38 12.51 2.44
C PHE A 79 -0.91 11.23 3.13
N VAL A 80 -1.84 10.39 3.58
CA VAL A 80 -1.53 9.11 4.21
C VAL A 80 -0.89 8.14 3.21
N MET A 81 -1.33 8.16 1.95
CA MET A 81 -0.70 7.40 0.87
C MET A 81 0.74 7.88 0.60
N GLY A 82 0.97 9.20 0.61
CA GLY A 82 2.33 9.77 0.51
C GLY A 82 3.23 9.37 1.67
N LEU A 83 2.71 9.34 2.90
CA LEU A 83 3.42 8.84 4.08
C LEU A 83 3.80 7.36 3.91
N SER A 84 2.90 6.53 3.38
CA SER A 84 3.20 5.13 3.07
C SER A 84 4.40 4.99 2.13
N CYS A 85 4.41 5.73 1.02
CA CYS A 85 5.55 5.76 0.10
C CYS A 85 6.85 6.20 0.79
N GLY A 86 6.78 7.24 1.62
CA GLY A 86 7.94 7.70 2.41
C GLY A 86 8.48 6.61 3.34
N CYS A 87 7.59 5.87 4.02
CA CYS A 87 7.96 4.73 4.85
C CYS A 87 8.57 3.59 4.04
N MET A 88 8.06 3.26 2.84
CA MET A 88 8.65 2.24 1.96
C MET A 88 10.07 2.63 1.53
N VAL A 89 10.27 3.87 1.07
CA VAL A 89 11.60 4.37 0.69
C VAL A 89 12.54 4.40 1.90
N GLY A 90 12.06 4.82 3.07
CA GLY A 90 12.81 4.76 4.31
C GLY A 90 13.21 3.33 4.68
N GLY A 91 12.31 2.36 4.53
CA GLY A 91 12.59 0.94 4.80
C GLY A 91 13.63 0.35 3.85
N ILE A 92 13.59 0.74 2.57
CA ILE A 92 14.64 0.42 1.57
C ILE A 92 15.97 1.05 1.96
N HIS A 93 15.97 2.33 2.32
CA HIS A 93 17.17 3.08 2.69
C HIS A 93 17.83 2.53 3.96
N ALA A 94 17.02 2.12 4.95
CA ALA A 94 17.48 1.52 6.20
C ALA A 94 17.98 0.08 6.02
N ALA A 95 17.68 -0.56 4.90
CA ALA A 95 18.08 -1.94 4.64
C ALA A 95 19.45 -2.06 3.96
N TYR A 96 20.11 -3.18 4.24
CA TYR A 96 21.20 -3.72 3.44
C TYR A 96 20.61 -4.64 2.37
N MET A 97 20.73 -4.25 1.10
CA MET A 97 20.16 -4.97 -0.04
C MET A 97 21.26 -5.65 -0.85
N GLN A 98 21.18 -6.97 -1.02
CA GLN A 98 22.00 -7.69 -1.97
C GLN A 98 21.13 -8.20 -3.13
N ARG A 99 21.72 -8.44 -4.30
CA ARG A 99 20.96 -9.04 -5.42
C ARG A 99 20.71 -10.53 -5.19
N GLU A 100 21.60 -11.20 -4.47
CA GLU A 100 21.61 -12.64 -4.23
C GLU A 100 20.55 -13.11 -3.24
N ASP A 101 20.12 -12.24 -2.31
CA ASP A 101 19.09 -12.56 -1.31
C ASP A 101 17.65 -12.48 -1.86
N GLY A 102 17.49 -12.07 -3.12
CA GLY A 102 16.19 -11.92 -3.79
C GLY A 102 15.39 -10.69 -3.39
N SER A 103 15.84 -9.88 -2.42
CA SER A 103 15.16 -8.67 -1.93
C SER A 103 14.90 -7.67 -3.05
N VAL A 104 15.92 -7.40 -3.86
CA VAL A 104 15.85 -6.49 -5.02
C VAL A 104 14.81 -6.98 -6.02
N LYS A 105 14.75 -8.29 -6.30
CA LYS A 105 13.80 -8.87 -7.25
C LYS A 105 12.37 -8.67 -6.76
N TRP A 106 12.08 -8.94 -5.48
CA TRP A 106 10.75 -8.76 -4.91
C TRP A 106 10.31 -7.30 -4.94
N ILE A 107 11.17 -6.38 -4.47
CA ILE A 107 10.85 -4.95 -4.43
C ILE A 107 10.68 -4.38 -5.84
N ALA A 108 11.59 -4.71 -6.77
CA ALA A 108 11.47 -4.25 -8.16
C ALA A 108 10.21 -4.80 -8.86
N SER A 109 9.84 -6.06 -8.58
CA SER A 109 8.60 -6.64 -9.09
C SER A 109 7.37 -5.94 -8.52
N GLY A 110 7.37 -5.61 -7.22
CA GLY A 110 6.29 -4.84 -6.58
C GLY A 110 6.13 -3.45 -7.21
N VAL A 111 7.23 -2.76 -7.51
CA VAL A 111 7.22 -1.47 -8.22
C VAL A 111 6.65 -1.65 -9.64
N ALA A 112 7.12 -2.64 -10.40
CA ALA A 112 6.63 -2.91 -11.75
C ALA A 112 5.12 -3.19 -11.78
N VAL A 113 4.63 -4.03 -10.85
CA VAL A 113 3.19 -4.34 -10.74
C VAL A 113 2.38 -3.10 -10.34
N THR A 114 2.90 -2.26 -9.44
CA THR A 114 2.26 -0.97 -9.07
C THR A 114 2.13 -0.07 -10.31
N LEU A 115 3.18 0.04 -11.13
CA LEU A 115 3.15 0.85 -12.36
C LEU A 115 2.13 0.32 -13.37
N ILE A 116 2.01 -1.00 -13.52
CA ILE A 116 0.94 -1.61 -14.34
C ILE A 116 -0.44 -1.21 -13.80
N GLY A 117 -0.62 -1.25 -12.48
CA GLY A 117 -1.85 -0.79 -11.82
C GLY A 117 -2.18 0.66 -12.16
N VAL A 118 -1.20 1.56 -12.05
CA VAL A 118 -1.37 2.99 -12.40
C VAL A 118 -1.78 3.16 -13.87
N VAL A 119 -1.15 2.42 -14.80
CA VAL A 119 -1.54 2.44 -16.21
C VAL A 119 -3.00 2.00 -16.39
N VAL A 120 -3.41 0.92 -15.72
CA VAL A 120 -4.80 0.45 -15.76
C VAL A 120 -5.76 1.50 -15.19
N GLN A 121 -5.42 2.11 -14.06
CA GLN A 121 -6.23 3.17 -13.43
C GLN A 121 -6.44 4.34 -14.39
N GLN A 122 -5.39 4.78 -15.09
CA GLN A 122 -5.43 5.91 -16.02
C GLN A 122 -6.29 5.68 -17.27
N THR A 123 -6.60 4.43 -17.62
CA THR A 123 -7.47 4.14 -18.77
C THR A 123 -8.88 4.70 -18.61
N GLY A 124 -9.34 4.92 -17.37
CA GLY A 124 -10.68 5.42 -17.07
C GLY A 124 -11.81 4.47 -17.48
N PHE A 125 -11.53 3.20 -17.83
CA PHE A 125 -12.57 2.29 -18.32
C PHE A 125 -13.64 2.04 -17.26
N ARG A 126 -14.87 1.83 -17.72
CA ARG A 126 -16.02 1.40 -16.90
C ARG A 126 -16.75 0.29 -17.66
N ARG A 127 -16.92 -0.88 -17.03
CA ARG A 127 -17.53 -2.09 -17.62
C ARG A 127 -18.68 -2.56 -16.73
N HIS A 128 -19.89 -2.62 -17.30
CA HIS A 128 -21.13 -2.82 -16.54
C HIS A 128 -21.34 -1.78 -15.43
N LEU A 129 -22.51 -1.79 -14.78
CA LEU A 129 -23.01 -0.69 -13.94
C LEU A 129 -22.10 -0.37 -12.74
N ASP A 130 -21.23 -1.29 -12.28
CA ASP A 130 -20.42 -1.10 -11.07
C ASP A 130 -18.91 -1.45 -11.16
N PHE A 131 -18.43 -2.19 -12.18
CA PHE A 131 -17.02 -2.61 -12.28
C PHE A 131 -16.18 -1.70 -13.18
N ASN A 132 -15.01 -1.25 -12.71
CA ASN A 132 -14.24 -0.20 -13.37
C ASN A 132 -12.72 -0.31 -13.13
N HIS A 133 -11.98 0.65 -13.68
CA HIS A 133 -10.52 0.75 -13.59
C HIS A 133 -9.98 0.79 -12.16
N ASN A 134 -10.71 1.38 -11.19
CA ASN A 134 -10.29 1.41 -9.79
C ASN A 134 -10.33 0.00 -9.16
N ASP A 135 -11.33 -0.81 -9.51
CA ASP A 135 -11.44 -2.17 -8.98
C ASP A 135 -10.25 -3.04 -9.39
N ILE A 136 -9.90 -2.98 -10.68
CA ILE A 136 -8.73 -3.69 -11.19
C ILE A 136 -7.45 -3.11 -10.58
N TYR A 137 -7.35 -1.79 -10.46
CA TYR A 137 -6.23 -1.14 -9.80
C TYR A 137 -6.03 -1.67 -8.37
N HIS A 138 -7.08 -1.75 -7.55
CA HIS A 138 -6.99 -2.27 -6.18
C HIS A 138 -6.53 -3.73 -6.13
N ILE A 139 -7.04 -4.58 -7.04
CA ILE A 139 -6.62 -5.99 -7.12
C ILE A 139 -5.13 -6.10 -7.50
N ILE A 140 -4.68 -5.31 -8.48
CA ILE A 140 -3.27 -5.25 -8.87
C ILE A 140 -2.42 -4.72 -7.71
N GLN A 141 -2.92 -3.74 -6.98
CA GLN A 141 -2.22 -3.14 -5.84
C GLN A 141 -2.06 -4.13 -4.68
N ILE A 142 -3.05 -4.99 -4.43
CA ILE A 142 -2.93 -6.11 -3.47
C ILE A 142 -1.79 -7.06 -3.89
N ALA A 143 -1.72 -7.41 -5.19
CA ALA A 143 -0.63 -8.25 -5.70
C ALA A 143 0.74 -7.56 -5.57
N ALA A 144 0.83 -6.26 -5.86
CA ALA A 144 2.06 -5.49 -5.64
C ALA A 144 2.48 -5.48 -4.16
N PHE A 145 1.53 -5.27 -3.25
CA PHE A 145 1.78 -5.26 -1.80
C PHE A 145 2.22 -6.61 -1.28
N TYR A 146 1.70 -7.70 -1.82
CA TYR A 146 2.23 -9.04 -1.53
C TYR A 146 3.72 -9.15 -1.93
N LEU A 147 4.11 -8.66 -3.11
CA LEU A 147 5.51 -8.67 -3.55
C LEU A 147 6.40 -7.82 -2.64
N PHE A 148 5.94 -6.62 -2.26
CA PHE A 148 6.64 -5.78 -1.30
C PHE A 148 6.78 -6.45 0.08
N PHE A 149 5.73 -7.11 0.56
CA PHE A 149 5.75 -7.85 1.81
C PHE A 149 6.79 -8.96 1.78
N ARG A 150 6.85 -9.74 0.69
CA ARG A 150 7.88 -10.77 0.49
C ARG A 150 9.28 -10.19 0.49
N GLY A 151 9.48 -9.05 -0.14
CA GLY A 151 10.75 -8.32 -0.11
C GLY A 151 11.11 -7.85 1.30
N ALA A 152 10.18 -7.22 2.01
CA ALA A 152 10.36 -6.74 3.38
C ALA A 152 10.78 -7.86 4.35
N CYS A 153 10.21 -9.06 4.21
CA CYS A 153 10.61 -10.22 5.02
C CYS A 153 12.07 -10.69 4.82
N THR A 154 12.72 -10.30 3.71
CA THR A 154 14.12 -10.67 3.45
C THR A 154 15.12 -9.61 3.92
N LEU A 155 14.65 -8.41 4.29
CA LEU A 155 15.54 -7.30 4.60
C LEU A 155 16.25 -7.48 5.93
N ARG A 156 17.45 -6.92 5.99
CA ARG A 156 18.24 -6.72 7.21
C ARG A 156 18.62 -5.26 7.30
N ASP A 157 18.69 -4.74 8.51
CA ASP A 157 19.12 -3.37 8.74
C ASP A 157 20.58 -3.19 8.29
N ARG A 158 20.84 -2.04 7.67
CA ARG A 158 22.20 -1.62 7.35
C ARG A 158 22.95 -1.41 8.65
N GLN A 159 24.05 -2.13 8.84
CA GLN A 159 24.94 -1.89 9.96
C GLN A 159 25.61 -0.53 9.76
N THR A 160 25.42 0.39 10.71
CA THR A 160 26.26 1.59 10.78
C THR A 160 27.64 1.13 11.22
N VAL A 161 28.64 1.27 10.35
CA VAL A 161 30.04 1.05 10.72
C VAL A 161 30.32 1.93 11.94
N PRO A 162 30.85 1.40 13.05
CA PRO A 162 31.37 2.25 14.12
C PRO A 162 32.50 3.06 13.51
N THR A 163 32.33 4.38 13.40
CA THR A 163 33.46 5.29 13.20
C THR A 163 34.40 5.06 14.38
N ARG A 164 35.52 4.38 14.13
CA ARG A 164 36.60 4.21 15.09
C ARG A 164 37.17 5.56 15.49
#